data_AF-M7PAG0-F1
#
_entry.id   AF-M7PAG0-F1
#
_cell.length_a   1.000
_cell.length_b   1.000
_cell.length_c   1.000
_cell.angle_alpha   90.00
_cell.angle_beta   90.00
_cell.angle_gamma   90.00
#
_symmetry.space_group_name_H-M   'P 1'
#
loop_
_entity.id
_entity.type
_entity.pdbx_description
1 polymer ?
#
loop_
_entity_poly.entity_id
_entity_poly.type
_entity_poly.pdbx_seq_one_letter_code
_entity_poly.pdbx_strand_id
1 'polypeptide(L)'
;MTYECHISPERMEKWPFYRVRSNVERRQFETVDVFVGIIDKKETRSIIKFIEESLPYETLDLSYLKRLRKINKNDRNDMLEVILHSTKDLSLEELEKRLKEQSINIEVRIAQVSKYAPLTYEQFNAWGVLWPLHFRKNILKSVDFTDTTLLKLKKLMNHTWNLANKSKEIKIATIFVDLDLNVIVSCIDLRLSSKNPLKHSIINSITEIESSKKDLFYLCKDLIVITTHEPCVMCCMALVHSRVLRVFYSINMPKTGGLESNYHIHGRNELNHRYEAYGGFIVENMQFIIDEKIHA
;
A
#
# COMPACT_ATOMS: atom_id res chain seq x y z
N MET A 1 6.19 28.10 14.52
CA MET A 1 5.38 28.14 13.27
C MET A 1 4.20 27.17 13.42
N THR A 2 2.96 27.64 13.26
CA THR A 2 1.78 26.77 13.22
C THR A 2 1.80 25.97 11.92
N TYR A 3 2.20 24.71 12.00
CA TYR A 3 2.03 23.78 10.89
C TYR A 3 0.53 23.50 10.78
N GLU A 4 -0.10 24.01 9.72
CA GLU A 4 -1.42 23.53 9.33
C GLU A 4 -1.30 22.03 9.09
N CYS A 5 -1.98 21.25 9.91
CA CYS A 5 -2.13 19.82 9.70
C CYS A 5 -2.84 19.69 8.34
N HIS A 6 -2.12 19.29 7.29
CA HIS A 6 -2.72 18.95 6.01
C HIS A 6 -3.59 17.71 6.23
N ILE A 7 -4.85 17.94 6.61
CA ILE A 7 -5.86 16.90 6.76
C ILE A 7 -6.12 16.35 5.36
N SER A 8 -5.74 15.10 5.11
CA SER A 8 -5.95 14.46 3.82
C SER A 8 -7.47 14.34 3.55
N PRO A 9 -7.95 14.53 2.30
CA PRO A 9 -9.37 14.50 1.96
C PRO A 9 -10.06 13.14 2.16
N GLU A 10 -9.32 12.07 2.50
CA GLU A 10 -9.82 10.70 2.60
C GLU A 10 -10.13 10.27 4.04
N ARG A 11 -10.66 11.19 4.85
CA ARG A 11 -11.25 10.81 6.13
C ARG A 11 -12.54 10.05 5.85
N MET A 12 -12.45 8.73 5.71
CA MET A 12 -13.63 7.88 5.77
C MET A 12 -14.29 8.13 7.12
N GLU A 13 -15.50 8.70 7.14
CA GLU A 13 -16.24 9.17 8.33
C GLU A 13 -16.41 8.13 9.46
N LYS A 14 -15.97 6.88 9.27
CA LYS A 14 -16.08 5.78 10.22
C LYS A 14 -15.06 5.81 11.36
N TRP A 15 -13.83 6.30 11.14
CA TRP A 15 -12.71 6.12 12.09
C TRP A 15 -11.99 7.44 12.47
N PRO A 16 -11.39 7.54 13.66
CA PRO A 16 -10.63 8.72 14.10
C PRO A 16 -9.25 8.88 13.42
N PHE A 17 -8.94 8.00 12.47
CA PHE A 17 -7.69 7.92 11.70
C PHE A 17 -8.02 7.46 10.27
N TYR A 18 -7.07 7.58 9.35
CA TYR A 18 -7.20 7.07 7.99
C TYR A 18 -6.12 6.04 7.68
N ARG A 19 -6.41 5.12 6.75
CA ARG A 19 -5.43 4.12 6.31
C ARG A 19 -4.39 4.78 5.41
N VAL A 20 -3.11 4.57 5.71
CA VAL A 20 -2.00 5.01 4.85
C VAL A 20 -1.86 4.01 3.71
N ARG A 21 -2.16 4.46 2.48
CA ARG A 21 -2.00 3.67 1.26
C ARG A 21 -0.53 3.29 1.04
N SER A 22 -0.29 2.08 0.55
CA SER A 22 1.04 1.61 0.12
C SER A 22 1.53 2.38 -1.12
N ASN A 23 2.83 2.26 -1.42
CA ASN A 23 3.39 2.80 -2.68
C ASN A 23 2.68 2.26 -3.92
N VAL A 24 2.23 1.00 -3.89
CA VAL A 24 1.54 0.35 -5.01
C VAL A 24 0.11 0.86 -5.18
N GLU A 25 -0.58 1.19 -4.08
CA GLU A 25 -1.90 1.82 -4.11
C GLU A 25 -1.85 3.30 -4.50
N ARG A 26 -0.68 3.94 -4.39
CA ARG A 26 -0.43 5.34 -4.79
C ARG A 26 0.30 5.49 -6.11
N ARG A 27 0.71 4.40 -6.75
CA ARG A 27 1.49 4.45 -8.00
C ARG A 27 0.73 5.20 -9.08
N GLN A 28 1.49 5.90 -9.92
CA GLN A 28 0.94 6.63 -11.05
C GLN A 28 0.51 5.67 -12.16
N PHE A 29 -0.37 6.17 -13.03
CA PHE A 29 -0.79 5.43 -14.20
C PHE A 29 0.38 5.29 -15.17
N GLU A 30 0.73 4.06 -15.51
CA GLU A 30 1.72 3.74 -16.53
C GLU A 30 1.09 2.80 -17.54
N THR A 31 1.54 2.91 -18.79
CA THR A 31 1.06 2.07 -19.88
C THR A 31 2.12 1.07 -20.33
N VAL A 32 1.66 0.03 -21.02
CA VAL A 32 2.49 -0.92 -21.75
C VAL A 32 1.84 -1.18 -23.10
N ASP A 33 2.67 -1.46 -24.10
CA ASP A 33 2.22 -1.77 -25.45
C ASP A 33 1.92 -3.27 -25.58
N VAL A 34 0.75 -3.58 -26.12
CA VAL A 34 0.31 -4.95 -26.43
C VAL A 34 -0.14 -5.04 -27.87
N PHE A 35 0.03 -6.22 -28.47
CA PHE A 35 -0.60 -6.54 -29.74
C PHE A 35 -2.09 -6.81 -29.54
N VAL A 36 -2.91 -6.21 -30.38
CA VAL A 36 -4.37 -6.36 -30.40
C VAL A 36 -4.79 -6.77 -31.80
N GLY A 37 -5.63 -7.81 -31.86
CA GLY A 37 -6.29 -8.24 -33.09
C GLY A 37 -7.71 -7.69 -33.19
N ILE A 38 -8.17 -7.43 -34.41
CA ILE A 38 -9.59 -7.16 -34.70
C ILE A 38 -10.23 -8.44 -35.23
N ILE A 39 -11.30 -8.90 -34.58
CA ILE A 39 -11.95 -10.19 -34.86
C ILE A 39 -13.48 -10.05 -34.90
N ASP A 40 -14.17 -10.93 -35.63
CA ASP A 40 -15.61 -11.10 -35.47
C ASP A 40 -15.89 -11.91 -34.19
N LYS A 41 -16.99 -11.62 -33.52
CA LYS A 41 -17.45 -12.32 -32.31
C LYS A 41 -17.50 -13.84 -32.48
N LYS A 42 -17.80 -14.36 -33.68
CA LYS A 42 -17.83 -15.81 -33.99
C LYS A 42 -16.45 -16.45 -33.86
N GLU A 43 -15.39 -15.69 -34.09
CA GLU A 43 -13.99 -16.16 -34.08
C GLU A 43 -13.39 -16.21 -32.67
N THR A 44 -14.08 -15.61 -31.68
CA THR A 44 -13.62 -15.49 -30.28
C THR A 44 -13.04 -16.79 -29.71
N ARG A 45 -13.74 -17.92 -29.87
CA ARG A 45 -13.28 -19.21 -29.33
C ARG A 45 -11.98 -19.68 -29.98
N SER A 46 -11.87 -19.52 -31.30
CA SER A 46 -10.68 -19.95 -32.04
C SER A 46 -9.47 -19.10 -31.65
N ILE A 47 -9.66 -17.79 -31.46
CA ILE A 47 -8.59 -16.88 -31.09
C ILE A 47 -8.13 -17.08 -29.64
N ILE A 48 -9.07 -17.30 -28.71
CA ILE A 48 -8.70 -17.63 -27.32
C ILE A 48 -7.87 -18.91 -27.28
N LYS A 49 -8.31 -19.95 -28.00
CA LYS A 49 -7.56 -21.21 -28.10
C LYS A 49 -6.17 -21.00 -28.70
N PHE A 50 -6.04 -20.19 -29.75
CA PHE A 50 -4.75 -19.82 -30.33
C PHE A 50 -3.83 -19.15 -29.31
N ILE A 51 -4.36 -18.19 -28.54
CA ILE A 51 -3.59 -17.50 -27.51
C ILE A 51 -3.09 -18.48 -26.45
N GLU A 52 -3.94 -19.41 -25.99
CA GLU A 52 -3.62 -20.35 -24.93
C GLU A 52 -2.66 -21.45 -25.36
N GLU A 53 -2.74 -21.92 -26.61
CA GLU A 53 -1.99 -23.08 -27.10
C GLU A 53 -0.76 -22.72 -27.96
N SER A 54 -0.79 -21.59 -28.65
CA SER A 54 0.17 -21.26 -29.71
C SER A 54 1.07 -20.06 -29.41
N LEU A 55 0.82 -19.30 -28.35
CA LEU A 55 1.67 -18.16 -27.94
C LEU A 55 2.58 -18.53 -26.76
N PRO A 56 3.79 -17.94 -26.68
CA PRO A 56 4.70 -18.18 -25.56
C PRO A 56 4.17 -17.62 -24.25
N TYR A 57 4.86 -17.93 -23.16
CA TYR A 57 4.54 -17.39 -21.84
C TYR A 57 4.81 -15.88 -21.78
N GLU A 58 3.83 -15.10 -21.31
CA GLU A 58 3.98 -13.67 -21.04
C GLU A 58 4.72 -13.46 -19.73
N THR A 59 5.80 -12.67 -19.74
CA THR A 59 6.51 -12.31 -18.51
C THR A 59 5.72 -11.32 -17.66
N LEU A 60 4.82 -10.57 -18.30
CA LEU A 60 3.92 -9.63 -17.67
C LEU A 60 2.54 -10.28 -17.46
N ASP A 61 2.08 -10.34 -16.20
CA ASP A 61 0.70 -10.73 -15.92
C ASP A 61 -0.27 -9.68 -16.47
N LEU A 62 -1.10 -10.08 -17.43
CA LEU A 62 -2.16 -9.26 -18.04
C LEU A 62 -3.58 -9.74 -17.65
N SER A 63 -3.71 -10.67 -16.70
CA SER A 63 -4.99 -11.30 -16.34
C SER A 63 -6.04 -10.34 -15.75
N TYR A 64 -5.61 -9.14 -15.31
CA TYR A 64 -6.50 -8.08 -14.85
C TYR A 64 -7.10 -7.24 -15.99
N LEU A 65 -6.61 -7.38 -17.23
CA LEU A 65 -7.25 -6.76 -18.40
C LEU A 65 -8.37 -7.67 -18.89
N LYS A 66 -9.51 -7.09 -19.27
CA LYS A 66 -10.48 -7.86 -20.04
C LYS A 66 -9.86 -8.18 -21.39
N ARG A 67 -9.70 -9.46 -21.71
CA ARG A 67 -9.04 -9.90 -22.95
C ARG A 67 -9.71 -9.33 -24.21
N LEU A 68 -11.04 -9.15 -24.14
CA LEU A 68 -11.88 -8.69 -25.24
C LEU A 68 -12.57 -7.38 -24.88
N ARG A 69 -12.70 -6.50 -25.86
CA ARG A 69 -13.57 -5.31 -25.80
C ARG A 69 -14.28 -5.08 -27.13
N LYS A 70 -15.42 -4.39 -27.08
CA LYS A 70 -16.08 -3.89 -28.30
C LYS A 70 -15.32 -2.68 -28.82
N ILE A 71 -15.14 -2.58 -30.13
CA ILE A 71 -14.53 -1.42 -30.80
C ILE A 71 -15.42 -0.19 -30.62
N ASN A 72 -16.71 -0.33 -30.95
CA ASN A 72 -17.72 0.70 -30.73
C ASN A 72 -18.84 0.16 -29.83
N LYS A 73 -19.12 0.86 -28.73
CA LYS A 73 -20.21 0.46 -27.81
C LYS A 73 -21.60 0.63 -28.44
N ASN A 74 -21.74 1.52 -29.42
CA ASN A 74 -23.01 1.87 -30.06
C ASN A 74 -23.22 1.20 -31.42
N ASP A 75 -22.23 0.46 -31.93
CA ASP A 75 -22.33 -0.19 -33.22
C ASP A 75 -22.95 -1.59 -33.09
N ARG A 76 -23.77 -1.99 -34.06
CA ARG A 76 -24.36 -3.33 -34.16
C ARG A 76 -23.39 -4.34 -34.76
N ASN A 77 -22.26 -3.88 -35.30
CA ASN A 77 -21.21 -4.77 -35.79
C ASN A 77 -20.64 -5.62 -34.64
N ASP A 78 -20.58 -6.93 -34.87
CA ASP A 78 -20.06 -7.92 -33.92
C ASP A 78 -18.51 -7.94 -33.85
N MET A 79 -17.85 -6.83 -34.21
CA MET A 79 -16.40 -6.72 -34.21
C MET A 79 -15.85 -6.42 -32.81
N LEU A 80 -14.84 -7.19 -32.42
CA LEU A 80 -14.17 -7.11 -31.13
C LEU A 80 -12.67 -6.86 -31.31
N GLU A 81 -12.10 -6.21 -30.32
CA GLU A 81 -10.67 -6.14 -30.12
C GLU A 81 -10.24 -7.15 -29.07
N VAL A 82 -9.21 -7.93 -29.39
CA VAL A 82 -8.66 -8.97 -28.53
C VAL A 82 -7.18 -8.73 -28.28
N ILE A 83 -6.77 -8.73 -27.02
CA ILE A 83 -5.35 -8.71 -26.66
C ILE A 83 -4.74 -10.05 -27.10
N LEU A 84 -3.66 -10.00 -27.89
CA LEU A 84 -2.96 -11.18 -28.38
C LEU A 84 -1.73 -11.48 -27.53
N HIS A 85 -0.84 -10.49 -27.35
CA HIS A 85 0.38 -10.69 -26.56
C HIS A 85 1.03 -9.36 -26.14
N SER A 86 1.86 -9.40 -25.11
CA SER A 86 2.85 -8.36 -24.81
C SER A 86 3.86 -8.16 -25.95
N THR A 87 4.10 -6.90 -26.33
CA THR A 87 5.14 -6.52 -27.33
C THR A 87 6.56 -6.73 -26.82
N LYS A 88 6.75 -6.90 -25.51
CA LYS A 88 8.08 -7.14 -24.91
C LYS A 88 8.55 -8.58 -25.09
N ASP A 89 7.61 -9.50 -25.13
CA ASP A 89 7.88 -10.94 -25.06
C ASP A 89 7.79 -11.62 -26.44
N LEU A 90 7.27 -10.92 -27.44
CA LEU A 90 7.06 -11.44 -28.80
C LEU A 90 7.26 -10.33 -29.83
N SER A 91 7.90 -10.62 -30.97
CA SER A 91 8.01 -9.67 -32.09
C SER A 91 6.78 -9.77 -33.00
N LEU A 92 6.49 -8.70 -33.75
CA LEU A 92 5.36 -8.69 -34.70
C LEU A 92 5.52 -9.77 -35.78
N GLU A 93 6.74 -9.96 -36.29
CA GLU A 93 7.06 -10.96 -37.33
C GLU A 93 6.75 -12.39 -36.87
N GLU A 94 7.13 -12.74 -35.63
CA GLU A 94 6.87 -14.05 -35.06
C GLU A 94 5.37 -14.25 -34.75
N LEU A 95 4.68 -13.21 -34.30
CA LEU A 95 3.24 -13.24 -34.09
C LEU A 95 2.49 -13.49 -35.41
N GLU A 96 2.82 -12.76 -36.48
CA GLU A 96 2.22 -12.94 -37.80
C GLU A 96 2.50 -14.32 -38.39
N LYS A 97 3.70 -14.85 -38.18
CA LYS A 97 4.04 -16.22 -38.60
C LYS A 97 3.14 -17.25 -37.92
N ARG A 98 2.96 -17.17 -36.60
CA ARG A 98 2.10 -18.09 -35.83
C ARG A 98 0.63 -17.98 -36.23
N LEU A 99 0.14 -16.77 -36.50
CA LEU A 99 -1.20 -16.55 -37.01
C LEU A 99 -1.41 -17.24 -38.36
N LYS A 100 -0.45 -17.11 -39.28
CA LYS A 100 -0.48 -17.78 -40.60
C LYS A 100 -0.45 -19.30 -40.49
N GLU A 101 0.38 -19.86 -39.61
CA GLU A 101 0.46 -21.32 -39.36
C GLU A 101 -0.89 -21.91 -38.91
N GLN A 102 -1.69 -21.13 -38.19
CA GLN A 102 -3.03 -21.53 -37.74
C GLN A 102 -4.15 -21.07 -38.69
N SER A 103 -3.80 -20.53 -39.86
CA SER A 103 -4.75 -19.99 -40.85
C SER A 103 -5.67 -18.90 -40.29
N ILE A 104 -5.19 -18.12 -39.31
CA ILE A 104 -5.91 -17.00 -38.70
C ILE A 104 -5.48 -15.72 -39.44
N ASN A 105 -6.43 -15.05 -40.10
CA ASN A 105 -6.18 -13.80 -40.82
C ASN A 105 -6.86 -12.63 -40.11
N ILE A 106 -6.12 -11.96 -39.23
CA ILE A 106 -6.61 -10.84 -38.42
C ILE A 106 -5.72 -9.63 -38.61
N GLU A 107 -6.31 -8.44 -38.57
CA GLU A 107 -5.55 -7.19 -38.53
C GLU A 107 -4.94 -7.03 -37.12
N VAL A 108 -3.61 -6.95 -37.05
CA VAL A 108 -2.87 -6.76 -35.80
C VAL A 108 -2.41 -5.31 -35.71
N ARG A 109 -2.68 -4.69 -34.56
CA ARG A 109 -2.20 -3.33 -34.23
C ARG A 109 -1.63 -3.30 -32.83
N ILE A 110 -0.87 -2.24 -32.54
CA ILE A 110 -0.39 -1.98 -31.19
C ILE A 110 -1.44 -1.11 -30.46
N ALA A 111 -1.73 -1.46 -29.20
CA ALA A 111 -2.53 -0.65 -28.31
C ALA A 111 -1.82 -0.47 -26.97
N GLN A 112 -2.02 0.69 -26.37
CA GLN A 112 -1.59 0.94 -25.00
C GLN A 112 -2.64 0.44 -24.03
N VAL A 113 -2.21 -0.27 -22.99
CA VAL A 113 -3.05 -0.75 -21.89
C VAL A 113 -2.41 -0.39 -20.55
N SER A 114 -3.19 -0.45 -19.47
CA SER A 114 -2.64 -0.28 -18.12
C SER A 114 -1.52 -1.31 -17.90
N LYS A 115 -0.35 -0.85 -17.46
CA LYS A 115 0.78 -1.71 -17.09
C LYS A 115 0.54 -2.48 -15.79
N TYR A 116 -0.41 -2.00 -14.98
CA TYR A 116 -0.65 -2.50 -13.64
C TYR A 116 -2.12 -2.81 -13.37
N ALA A 117 -2.35 -3.85 -12.56
CA ALA A 117 -3.66 -4.14 -12.00
C ALA A 117 -4.13 -3.02 -11.05
N PRO A 118 -5.39 -2.57 -11.15
CA PRO A 118 -5.94 -1.59 -10.22
C PRO A 118 -6.17 -2.23 -8.85
N LEU A 119 -5.69 -1.57 -7.79
CA LEU A 119 -5.85 -2.01 -6.40
C LEU A 119 -6.92 -1.20 -5.65
N THR A 120 -7.21 0.02 -6.10
CA THR A 120 -8.25 0.89 -5.55
C THR A 120 -9.34 1.17 -6.58
N TYR A 121 -10.52 1.58 -6.13
CA TYR A 121 -11.60 2.00 -7.04
C TYR A 121 -11.21 3.22 -7.88
N GLU A 122 -10.43 4.12 -7.30
CA GLU A 122 -9.89 5.29 -8.01
C GLU A 122 -9.00 4.87 -9.18
N GLN A 123 -8.04 3.97 -8.92
CA GLN A 123 -7.21 3.37 -9.97
C GLN A 123 -8.06 2.64 -11.01
N PHE A 124 -9.02 1.82 -10.57
CA PHE A 124 -9.90 1.08 -11.49
C PHE A 124 -10.68 2.01 -12.43
N ASN A 125 -11.29 3.06 -11.88
CA ASN A 125 -12.08 4.00 -12.66
C ASN A 125 -11.20 4.84 -13.60
N ALA A 126 -10.05 5.32 -13.11
CA ALA A 126 -9.14 6.14 -13.91
C ALA A 126 -8.45 5.33 -15.02
N TRP A 127 -7.95 4.14 -14.71
CA TRP A 127 -7.14 3.34 -15.64
C TRP A 127 -8.00 2.53 -16.60
N GLY A 128 -9.24 2.20 -16.21
CA GLY A 128 -10.19 1.46 -17.03
C GLY A 128 -10.70 2.22 -18.25
N VAL A 129 -10.40 3.52 -18.36
CA VAL A 129 -10.72 4.35 -19.53
C VAL A 129 -9.95 3.89 -20.76
N LEU A 130 -8.67 3.53 -20.61
CA LEU A 130 -7.80 3.15 -21.73
C LEU A 130 -8.14 1.75 -22.25
N TRP A 131 -8.29 0.79 -21.33
CA TRP A 131 -8.71 -0.57 -21.64
C TRP A 131 -9.54 -1.14 -20.49
N PRO A 132 -10.63 -1.88 -20.75
CA PRO A 132 -11.47 -2.41 -19.68
C PRO A 132 -10.71 -3.35 -18.74
N LEU A 133 -10.89 -3.15 -17.43
CA LEU A 133 -10.19 -3.90 -16.38
C LEU A 133 -11.16 -4.84 -15.64
N HIS A 134 -10.58 -5.83 -14.97
CA HIS A 134 -11.20 -6.56 -13.87
C HIS A 134 -10.75 -5.92 -12.54
N PHE A 135 -11.71 -5.54 -11.70
CA PHE A 135 -11.39 -5.13 -10.34
C PHE A 135 -11.50 -6.33 -9.40
N ARG A 136 -10.36 -6.81 -8.91
CA ARG A 136 -10.32 -7.76 -7.81
C ARG A 136 -10.03 -6.97 -6.56
N LYS A 137 -11.06 -6.67 -5.77
CA LYS A 137 -10.88 -6.00 -4.48
C LYS A 137 -9.93 -6.88 -3.67
N ASN A 138 -8.76 -6.33 -3.33
CA ASN A 138 -7.82 -7.05 -2.48
C ASN A 138 -8.51 -7.22 -1.12
N ILE A 139 -8.96 -8.44 -0.82
CA ILE A 139 -9.53 -8.79 0.49
C ILE A 139 -8.36 -8.95 1.46
N LEU A 140 -7.49 -7.94 1.56
CA LEU A 140 -6.79 -7.73 2.82
C LEU A 140 -7.91 -7.66 3.86
N LYS A 141 -7.93 -8.63 4.78
CA LYS A 141 -8.99 -8.79 5.79
C LYS A 141 -9.37 -7.39 6.25
N SER A 142 -10.56 -6.93 5.86
CA SER A 142 -11.02 -5.61 6.28
C SER A 142 -11.06 -5.67 7.79
N VAL A 143 -10.09 -5.02 8.43
CA VAL A 143 -10.06 -4.97 9.88
C VAL A 143 -11.18 -4.06 10.27
N ASP A 144 -12.24 -4.65 10.78
CA ASP A 144 -13.33 -3.87 11.31
C ASP A 144 -12.95 -3.45 12.74
N PHE A 145 -12.82 -2.16 12.93
CA PHE A 145 -12.61 -1.59 14.26
C PHE A 145 -13.99 -1.40 14.90
N THR A 146 -14.38 -2.33 15.75
CA THR A 146 -15.60 -2.21 16.58
C THR A 146 -15.52 -0.99 17.48
N ASP A 147 -16.67 -0.47 17.92
CA ASP A 147 -16.71 0.70 18.82
C ASP A 147 -15.90 0.48 20.12
N THR A 148 -15.90 -0.76 20.63
CA THR A 148 -15.11 -1.15 21.81
C THR A 148 -13.60 -1.06 21.55
N THR A 149 -13.15 -1.55 20.40
CA THR A 149 -11.76 -1.47 19.95
C THR A 149 -11.35 -0.02 19.72
N LEU A 150 -12.20 0.78 19.07
CA LEU A 150 -11.96 2.21 18.84
C LEU A 150 -11.82 2.99 20.14
N LEU A 151 -12.66 2.70 21.14
CA LEU A 151 -12.58 3.34 22.46
C LEU A 151 -11.26 3.00 23.17
N LYS A 152 -10.83 1.73 23.13
CA LYS A 152 -9.53 1.32 23.67
C LYS A 152 -8.37 2.02 22.96
N LEU A 153 -8.38 2.03 21.61
CA LEU A 153 -7.35 2.70 20.81
C LEU A 153 -7.26 4.21 21.10
N LYS A 154 -8.40 4.89 21.27
CA LYS A 154 -8.44 6.32 21.67
C LYS A 154 -7.78 6.53 23.04
N LYS A 155 -8.09 5.68 24.03
CA LYS A 155 -7.48 5.74 25.36
C LYS A 155 -5.96 5.52 25.30
N LEU A 156 -5.53 4.54 24.51
CA LEU A 156 -4.11 4.25 24.30
C LEU A 156 -3.38 5.40 23.62
N MET A 157 -3.96 6.00 22.57
CA MET A 157 -3.37 7.16 21.91
C MET A 157 -3.26 8.37 22.86
N ASN A 158 -4.28 8.62 23.68
CA ASN A 158 -4.20 9.63 24.75
C ASN A 158 -3.09 9.33 25.76
N HIS A 159 -2.95 8.06 26.17
CA HIS A 159 -1.87 7.63 27.05
C HIS A 159 -0.50 7.88 26.43
N THR A 160 -0.30 7.54 25.16
CA THR A 160 0.96 7.77 24.43
C THR A 160 1.32 9.26 24.40
N TRP A 161 0.35 10.14 24.15
CA TRP A 161 0.59 11.59 24.19
C TRP A 161 0.88 12.11 25.60
N ASN A 162 0.25 11.57 26.64
CA ASN A 162 0.58 11.92 28.01
C ASN A 162 2.03 11.55 28.37
N LEU A 163 2.55 10.44 27.83
CA LEU A 163 3.97 10.08 27.98
C LEU A 163 4.86 11.08 27.25
N ALA A 164 4.54 11.40 25.99
CA ALA A 164 5.29 12.37 25.19
C ALA A 164 5.34 13.75 25.86
N ASN A 165 4.21 14.23 26.39
CA ASN A 165 4.10 15.54 27.04
C ASN A 165 4.86 15.62 28.38
N LYS A 166 5.05 14.49 29.07
CA LYS A 166 5.87 14.39 30.28
C LYS A 166 7.37 14.31 29.99
N SER A 167 7.77 14.04 28.75
CA SER A 167 9.19 14.03 28.35
C SER A 167 9.80 15.42 28.58
N LYS A 168 10.98 15.44 29.21
CA LYS A 168 11.77 16.67 29.41
C LYS A 168 12.67 17.00 28.20
N GLU A 169 12.73 16.10 27.23
CA GLU A 169 13.52 16.22 26.01
C GLU A 169 12.56 16.35 24.82
N ILE A 170 12.75 15.52 23.79
CA ILE A 170 11.90 15.47 22.62
C ILE A 170 10.58 14.80 22.98
N LYS A 171 9.47 15.45 22.59
CA LYS A 171 8.10 15.01 22.88
C LYS A 171 7.60 13.97 21.89
N ILE A 172 8.33 12.86 21.79
CA ILE A 172 7.93 11.70 21.00
C ILE A 172 7.84 10.50 21.93
N ALA A 173 6.70 9.82 21.90
CA ALA A 173 6.47 8.57 22.61
C ALA A 173 5.87 7.51 21.69
N THR A 174 6.12 6.25 22.06
CA THR A 174 5.62 5.06 21.41
C THR A 174 5.27 4.01 22.45
N ILE A 175 4.15 3.33 22.23
CA ILE A 175 3.79 2.13 22.98
C ILE A 175 3.60 0.97 22.00
N PHE A 176 3.90 -0.24 22.45
CA PHE A 176 3.55 -1.48 21.76
C PHE A 176 2.48 -2.20 22.58
N VAL A 177 1.48 -2.72 21.89
CA VAL A 177 0.36 -3.44 22.50
C VAL A 177 0.14 -4.79 21.80
N ASP A 178 -0.40 -5.76 22.53
CA ASP A 178 -0.83 -7.04 21.95
C ASP A 178 -2.16 -6.91 21.18
N LEU A 179 -2.68 -8.04 20.69
CA LEU A 179 -3.94 -8.10 19.95
C LEU A 179 -5.17 -7.77 20.81
N ASP A 180 -5.09 -7.94 22.13
CA ASP A 180 -6.13 -7.60 23.09
C ASP A 180 -6.08 -6.12 23.54
N LEU A 181 -5.09 -5.39 23.01
CA LEU A 181 -4.75 -3.99 23.29
C LEU A 181 -4.20 -3.77 24.71
N ASN A 182 -3.50 -4.77 25.27
CA ASN A 182 -2.74 -4.61 26.49
C ASN A 182 -1.35 -4.04 26.19
N VAL A 183 -0.89 -3.09 27.00
CA VAL A 183 0.43 -2.47 26.84
C VAL A 183 1.53 -3.47 27.20
N ILE A 184 2.42 -3.72 26.24
CA ILE A 184 3.62 -4.53 26.41
C ILE A 184 4.79 -3.67 26.85
N VAL A 185 4.98 -2.52 26.19
CA VAL A 185 6.04 -1.56 26.53
C VAL A 185 5.62 -0.14 26.19
N SER A 186 6.17 0.82 26.92
CA SER A 186 5.99 2.26 26.73
C SER A 186 7.34 2.96 26.76
N CYS A 187 7.74 3.61 25.67
CA CYS A 187 9.01 4.33 25.59
C CYS A 187 8.84 5.75 25.07
N ILE A 188 9.75 6.62 25.49
CA ILE A 188 9.92 7.97 24.95
C ILE A 188 11.22 8.05 24.14
N ASP A 189 11.37 9.12 23.37
CA ASP A 189 12.63 9.47 22.73
C ASP A 189 13.64 9.95 23.76
N LEU A 190 14.86 9.41 23.69
CA LEU A 190 15.93 9.63 24.68
C LEU A 190 17.22 10.13 24.02
N ARG A 191 17.16 10.60 22.78
CA ARG A 191 18.39 10.90 22.02
C ARG A 191 19.25 12.01 22.63
N LEU A 192 18.65 12.96 23.38
CA LEU A 192 19.41 14.05 23.98
C LEU A 192 20.12 13.59 25.27
N SER A 193 19.42 12.94 26.21
CA SER A 193 20.02 12.45 27.46
C SER A 193 21.01 11.32 27.23
N SER A 194 20.69 10.39 26.32
CA SER A 194 21.57 9.28 25.99
C SER A 194 22.77 9.69 25.13
N LYS A 195 22.77 10.91 24.57
CA LYS A 195 23.74 11.38 23.56
C LYS A 195 23.90 10.40 22.39
N ASN A 196 22.84 9.67 22.07
CA ASN A 196 22.83 8.69 21.00
C ASN A 196 21.68 9.01 20.04
N PRO A 197 21.98 9.40 18.79
CA PRO A 197 20.96 9.82 17.82
C PRO A 197 20.00 8.69 17.45
N LEU A 198 20.33 7.42 17.71
CA LEU A 198 19.49 6.26 17.38
C LEU A 198 18.44 5.95 18.46
N LYS A 199 18.47 6.62 19.63
CA LYS A 199 17.57 6.35 20.77
C LYS A 199 16.18 6.96 20.61
N HIS A 200 15.59 6.73 19.44
CA HIS A 200 14.21 7.06 19.13
C HIS A 200 13.25 6.16 19.90
N SER A 201 12.05 6.65 20.23
CA SER A 201 11.05 5.90 21.02
C SER A 201 10.77 4.49 20.48
N ILE A 202 10.64 4.32 19.15
CA ILE A 202 10.41 3.00 18.53
C ILE A 202 11.60 2.05 18.69
N ILE A 203 12.82 2.55 18.50
CA ILE A 203 14.03 1.73 18.65
C ILE A 203 14.19 1.31 20.12
N ASN A 204 13.92 2.24 21.04
CA ASN A 204 13.92 1.97 22.47
C ASN A 204 12.90 0.87 22.82
N SER A 205 11.66 0.96 22.31
CA SER A 205 10.63 -0.06 22.54
C SER A 205 11.02 -1.45 22.02
N ILE A 206 11.55 -1.54 20.80
CA ILE A 206 12.01 -2.82 20.24
C ILE A 206 13.14 -3.39 21.09
N THR A 207 14.11 -2.56 21.48
CA THR A 207 15.24 -2.98 22.32
C THR A 207 14.77 -3.50 23.68
N GLU A 208 13.80 -2.82 24.30
CA GLU A 208 13.25 -3.18 25.60
C GLU A 208 12.46 -4.50 25.52
N ILE A 209 11.63 -4.69 24.49
CA ILE A 209 10.93 -5.95 24.23
C ILE A 209 11.95 -7.09 24.08
N GLU A 210 12.96 -6.91 23.23
CA GLU A 210 13.98 -7.93 22.96
C GLU A 210 14.84 -8.26 24.19
N SER A 211 15.08 -7.28 25.06
CA SER A 211 15.86 -7.47 26.30
C SER A 211 15.03 -8.13 27.40
N SER A 212 13.72 -7.95 27.39
CA SER A 212 12.81 -8.49 28.41
C SER A 212 12.51 -9.99 28.25
N LYS A 213 13.02 -10.63 27.18
CA LYS A 213 12.65 -11.98 26.74
C LYS A 213 12.67 -13.04 27.85
N LYS A 214 11.47 -13.32 28.37
CA LYS A 214 10.95 -14.69 28.52
C LYS A 214 10.58 -15.18 27.12
N ASP A 215 10.80 -16.44 26.78
CA ASP A 215 10.69 -17.08 25.44
C ASP A 215 9.32 -16.98 24.71
N LEU A 216 8.47 -15.99 25.00
CA LEU A 216 7.09 -15.87 24.50
C LEU A 216 6.95 -15.21 23.11
N PHE A 217 7.92 -14.42 22.64
CA PHE A 217 7.78 -13.65 21.40
C PHE A 217 8.91 -13.93 20.39
N TYR A 218 8.52 -14.35 19.18
CA TYR A 218 9.41 -14.28 18.02
C TYR A 218 9.43 -12.83 17.50
N LEU A 219 10.44 -12.05 17.92
CA LEU A 219 10.55 -10.61 17.66
C LEU A 219 9.38 -9.82 18.26
N CYS A 220 8.87 -8.81 17.54
CA CYS A 220 7.66 -8.05 17.89
C CYS A 220 6.46 -8.50 17.03
N LYS A 221 6.46 -9.78 16.61
CA LYS A 221 5.42 -10.32 15.73
C LYS A 221 4.03 -10.15 16.34
N ASP A 222 3.07 -9.79 15.49
CA ASP A 222 1.65 -9.59 15.83
C ASP A 222 1.36 -8.44 16.81
N LEU A 223 2.38 -7.64 17.19
CA LEU A 223 2.18 -6.46 18.02
C LEU A 223 1.68 -5.26 17.20
N ILE A 224 0.87 -4.43 17.85
CA ILE A 224 0.36 -3.16 17.33
C ILE A 224 1.16 -2.03 17.95
N VAL A 225 1.62 -1.11 17.13
CA VAL A 225 2.42 0.06 17.55
C VAL A 225 1.54 1.31 17.52
N ILE A 226 1.58 2.09 18.59
CA ILE A 226 0.89 3.37 18.69
C ILE A 226 1.95 4.42 19.02
N THR A 227 2.17 5.37 18.11
CA THR A 227 3.19 6.40 18.26
C THR A 227 2.63 7.80 18.02
N THR A 228 3.22 8.80 18.66
CA THR A 228 2.76 10.19 18.53
C THR A 228 3.01 10.78 17.13
N HIS A 229 4.15 10.48 16.53
CA HIS A 229 4.61 11.10 15.27
C HIS A 229 4.89 10.02 14.24
N GLU A 230 4.74 10.36 12.96
CA GLU A 230 5.10 9.48 11.86
C GLU A 230 6.57 9.04 11.99
N PRO A 231 6.84 7.73 12.02
CA PRO A 231 8.20 7.24 12.18
C PRO A 231 9.09 7.62 11.01
N CYS A 232 10.36 7.93 11.29
CA CYS A 232 11.36 8.12 10.25
C CYS A 232 11.72 6.81 9.53
N VAL A 233 12.49 6.89 8.44
CA VAL A 233 12.95 5.74 7.65
C VAL A 233 13.57 4.63 8.51
N MET A 234 14.47 4.99 9.43
CA MET A 234 15.12 4.03 10.33
C MET A 234 14.09 3.28 11.18
N CYS A 235 13.18 4.01 11.84
CA CYS A 235 12.15 3.40 12.68
C CYS A 235 11.18 2.55 11.85
N CYS A 236 10.79 3.00 10.65
CA CYS A 236 9.94 2.23 9.75
C CYS A 236 10.57 0.90 9.37
N MET A 237 11.87 0.90 9.02
CA MET A 237 12.60 -0.31 8.65
C MET A 237 12.80 -1.24 9.86
N ALA A 238 13.04 -0.68 11.05
CA ALA A 238 13.09 -1.46 12.28
C ALA A 238 11.76 -2.20 12.52
N LEU A 239 10.62 -1.54 12.30
CA LEU A 239 9.29 -2.16 12.41
C LEU A 239 9.08 -3.29 11.37
N VAL A 240 9.59 -3.13 10.14
CA VAL A 240 9.60 -4.22 9.13
C VAL A 240 10.37 -5.42 9.67
N HIS A 241 11.59 -5.22 10.15
CA HIS A 241 12.44 -6.29 10.67
C HIS A 241 11.87 -6.94 11.93
N SER A 242 11.18 -6.17 12.78
CA SER A 242 10.51 -6.66 13.98
C SER A 242 9.16 -7.36 13.70
N ARG A 243 8.70 -7.38 12.44
CA ARG A 243 7.47 -8.05 11.99
C ARG A 243 6.18 -7.61 12.69
N VAL A 244 6.09 -6.32 13.05
CA VAL A 244 4.88 -5.77 13.68
C VAL A 244 3.65 -5.94 12.78
N LEU A 245 2.47 -5.98 13.37
CA LEU A 245 1.22 -6.12 12.63
C LEU A 245 0.75 -4.80 12.02
N ARG A 246 0.79 -3.74 12.83
CA ARG A 246 0.18 -2.45 12.49
C ARG A 246 0.80 -1.30 13.25
N VAL A 247 0.79 -0.12 12.63
CA VAL A 247 1.21 1.15 13.22
C VAL A 247 0.07 2.17 13.16
N PHE A 248 -0.17 2.85 14.28
CA PHE A 248 -1.02 4.02 14.38
C PHE A 248 -0.18 5.23 14.76
N TYR A 249 -0.39 6.36 14.10
CA TYR A 249 0.27 7.62 14.45
C TYR A 249 -0.63 8.85 14.32
N SER A 250 -0.33 9.89 15.09
CA SER A 250 -1.13 11.12 15.11
C SER A 250 -0.63 12.17 14.13
N ILE A 251 0.65 12.51 14.16
CA ILE A 251 1.21 13.66 13.44
C ILE A 251 2.08 13.20 12.27
N ASN A 252 1.76 13.65 11.06
CA ASN A 252 2.58 13.41 9.87
C ASN A 252 3.90 14.18 9.99
N MET A 253 4.97 13.62 9.42
CA MET A 253 6.30 14.22 9.43
C MET A 253 6.77 14.48 7.99
N PRO A 254 6.33 15.55 7.31
CA PRO A 254 6.57 15.76 5.88
C PRO A 254 8.05 15.65 5.46
N LYS A 255 8.96 16.16 6.31
CA LYS A 255 10.40 16.17 6.02
C LYS A 255 11.12 14.85 6.28
N THR A 256 10.63 14.03 7.23
CA THR A 256 11.41 12.90 7.78
C THR A 256 10.65 11.58 7.84
N GLY A 257 9.32 11.61 7.67
CA GLY A 257 8.42 10.48 7.78
C GLY A 257 8.66 9.44 6.69
N GLY A 258 8.78 8.18 7.10
CA GLY A 258 9.03 7.02 6.24
C GLY A 258 7.77 6.25 5.84
N LEU A 259 6.60 6.61 6.37
CA LEU A 259 5.32 5.99 6.04
C LEU A 259 4.63 6.78 4.93
N GLU A 260 3.73 7.69 5.27
CA GLU A 260 2.95 8.46 4.31
C GLU A 260 3.79 9.52 3.61
N SER A 261 4.75 10.15 4.29
CA SER A 261 5.36 11.38 3.80
C SER A 261 6.30 11.15 2.61
N ASN A 262 7.25 10.20 2.69
CA ASN A 262 8.33 10.11 1.68
C ASN A 262 8.50 8.73 1.02
N TYR A 263 8.36 7.62 1.75
CA TYR A 263 8.90 6.33 1.28
C TYR A 263 7.92 5.15 1.28
N HIS A 264 6.82 5.22 2.03
CA HIS A 264 5.80 4.16 2.12
C HIS A 264 6.39 2.79 2.49
N ILE A 265 7.34 2.78 3.42
CA ILE A 265 8.14 1.58 3.76
C ILE A 265 7.26 0.40 4.18
N HIS A 266 6.14 0.66 4.86
CA HIS A 266 5.20 -0.36 5.34
C HIS A 266 4.58 -1.23 4.23
N GLY A 267 4.50 -0.70 3.02
CA GLY A 267 3.79 -1.31 1.89
C GLY A 267 4.67 -1.77 0.73
N ARG A 268 6.00 -1.64 0.83
CA ARG A 268 6.91 -1.95 -0.28
C ARG A 268 6.93 -3.44 -0.62
N ASN A 269 6.88 -3.75 -1.91
CA ASN A 269 6.85 -5.13 -2.41
C ASN A 269 8.22 -5.80 -2.37
N GLU A 270 9.28 -4.99 -2.41
CA GLU A 270 10.68 -5.42 -2.37
C GLU A 270 11.10 -5.88 -0.97
N LEU A 271 10.30 -5.55 0.05
CA LEU A 271 10.57 -5.92 1.44
C LEU A 271 9.88 -7.23 1.80
N ASN A 272 10.52 -8.00 2.69
CA ASN A 272 10.10 -9.34 3.08
C ASN A 272 8.95 -9.38 4.12
N HIS A 273 8.56 -8.23 4.67
CA HIS A 273 7.42 -8.08 5.58
C HIS A 273 6.69 -6.77 5.27
N ARG A 274 5.37 -6.78 5.45
CA ARG A 274 4.50 -5.61 5.29
C ARG A 274 3.61 -5.50 6.51
N TYR A 275 3.30 -4.28 6.90
CA TYR A 275 2.39 -3.99 8.00
C TYR A 275 1.39 -2.91 7.62
N GLU A 276 0.28 -2.85 8.34
CA GLU A 276 -0.71 -1.81 8.09
C GLU A 276 -0.31 -0.52 8.80
N ALA A 277 -0.56 0.62 8.17
CA ALA A 277 -0.30 1.93 8.77
C ALA A 277 -1.57 2.78 8.74
N TYR A 278 -1.82 3.50 9.84
CA TYR A 278 -2.95 4.40 10.00
C TYR A 278 -2.45 5.73 10.55
N GLY A 279 -2.70 6.81 9.83
CA GLY A 279 -2.24 8.17 10.12
C GLY A 279 -3.37 9.07 10.60
N GLY A 280 -3.00 10.26 11.07
CA GLY A 280 -3.96 11.30 11.50
C GLY A 280 -4.83 10.89 12.69
N PHE A 281 -4.35 9.99 13.55
CA PHE A 281 -5.10 9.57 14.73
C PHE A 281 -5.16 10.69 15.76
N ILE A 282 -6.26 11.42 15.75
CA ILE A 282 -6.54 12.51 16.69
C ILE A 282 -7.67 12.11 17.62
N VAL A 283 -7.52 12.43 18.91
CA VAL A 283 -8.55 12.24 19.94
C VAL A 283 -9.02 13.60 20.43
N GLU A 284 -10.30 13.73 20.77
CA GLU A 284 -10.86 14.94 21.37
C GLU A 284 -10.06 15.35 22.63
N ASN A 285 -9.82 16.65 22.81
CA ASN A 285 -9.07 17.26 23.92
C ASN A 285 -7.55 16.94 23.97
N MET A 286 -6.96 16.49 22.87
CA MET A 286 -5.53 16.25 22.79
C MET A 286 -4.75 17.58 22.67
N GLN A 287 -3.83 17.84 23.62
CA GLN A 287 -2.87 18.94 23.53
C GLN A 287 -1.58 18.46 22.86
N PHE A 288 -1.36 18.93 21.63
CA PHE A 288 -0.15 18.67 20.86
C PHE A 288 0.88 19.75 21.18
N ILE A 289 1.99 19.38 21.80
CA ILE A 289 3.16 20.25 21.88
C ILE A 289 4.19 19.69 20.90
N ILE A 290 4.19 20.22 19.70
CA ILE A 290 5.18 19.88 18.67
C ILE A 290 6.46 20.62 19.02
N ASP A 291 7.52 19.88 19.32
CA ASP A 291 8.82 20.44 19.68
C ASP A 291 9.62 20.76 18.39
N GLU A 292 10.11 21.99 18.27
CA GLU A 292 10.95 22.41 17.13
C GLU A 292 12.25 21.60 17.05
N LYS A 293 12.69 20.99 18.16
CA LYS A 293 13.88 20.13 18.24
C LYS A 293 13.72 18.76 17.55
N ILE A 294 12.53 18.40 17.09
CA ILE A 294 12.29 17.11 16.41
C ILE A 294 13.13 16.98 15.11
N HIS A 295 13.48 18.11 14.49
CA HIS A 295 14.27 18.17 13.26
C HIS A 295 15.76 18.49 13.48
N ALA A 296 16.18 18.70 14.73
CA ALA A 296 17.57 18.95 15.09
C ALA A 296 18.32 17.62 15.29
#